data_AF-A0AAU3G6B9-F1
#
_entry.id   AF-A0AAU3G6B9-F1
#
_cell.length_a   1.000
_cell.length_b   1.000
_cell.length_c   1.000
_cell.angle_alpha   90.00
_cell.angle_beta   90.00
_cell.angle_gamma   90.00
#
_symmetry.space_group_name_H-M   'P 1'
#
loop_
_entity.id
_entity.type
_entity.pdbx_description
1 polymer ?
#
loop_
_entity_poly.entity_id
_entity_poly.type
_entity_poly.pdbx_seq_one_letter_code
_entity_poly.pdbx_strand_id
1 'polypeptide(L)'
;MDDDDYALKRFQFASPPSADFKKWHRPRKQYVRAEHWGAEITRLFDELDDDAPLRYFGLPGRDFLDIRYFVRACCAEKGRQIRFLGFDKGAEESIEDDPGGLASLRRHELVHSRSAVFRQQLEDLGNVGSLAGEEFRNNGPFDVINLDLCDGIAGVSPFSDHGMYSAVKAIFALQNRRSRPWLLFLTTRVDADNVAPFARAEMMSLIVDNFRTCPDFVKALMQYTPGALPGSDGSLSRPHVLPVVGLCKWLLKIGVSYEFDVLFPALSIYRVVNSGGDPDMASLVLKFVPQVRAVSQDRGLPIGRAIAVDECKWAARIPEAVAGATDLDEVLASDEITRERLIAETVELLVETGRYAEEDYRKWLAEIET
;
A
#
# COMPACT_ATOMS: atom_id res chain seq x y z
N MET A 1 -38.97 -27.67 37.33
CA MET A 1 -39.94 -26.57 37.08
C MET A 1 -39.41 -25.35 37.80
N ASP A 2 -38.23 -24.86 37.44
CA ASP A 2 -37.78 -24.34 36.12
C ASP A 2 -38.30 -22.94 35.82
N ASP A 3 -37.32 -22.12 35.43
CA ASP A 3 -37.36 -20.88 34.63
C ASP A 3 -37.86 -19.62 35.35
N ASP A 4 -37.15 -18.49 35.38
CA ASP A 4 -36.08 -18.01 34.51
C ASP A 4 -35.26 -16.93 35.25
N ASP A 5 -33.99 -17.22 35.53
CA ASP A 5 -32.99 -16.28 36.02
C ASP A 5 -32.15 -15.84 34.79
N TYR A 6 -32.71 -14.94 33.98
CA TYR A 6 -31.96 -14.29 32.89
C TYR A 6 -31.05 -13.19 33.46
N ALA A 7 -30.08 -13.61 34.26
CA ALA A 7 -28.92 -12.81 34.58
C ALA A 7 -28.08 -12.65 33.30
N LEU A 8 -28.14 -11.46 32.70
CA LEU A 8 -27.18 -10.96 31.73
C LEU A 8 -25.76 -11.20 32.25
N LYS A 9 -25.12 -12.28 31.81
CA LYS A 9 -23.67 -12.45 31.93
C LYS A 9 -23.02 -11.39 31.04
N ARG A 10 -22.78 -10.22 31.64
CA ARG A 10 -21.71 -9.33 31.20
C ARG A 10 -20.44 -10.19 31.18
N PHE A 11 -19.97 -10.52 29.99
CA PHE A 11 -18.60 -10.99 29.82
C PHE A 11 -17.72 -9.86 30.35
N GLN A 12 -17.25 -10.00 31.59
CA GLN A 12 -16.13 -9.24 32.10
C GLN A 12 -14.92 -9.72 31.28
N PHE A 13 -14.65 -9.04 30.18
CA PHE A 13 -13.34 -9.12 29.58
C PHE A 13 -12.34 -8.69 30.66
N ALA A 14 -11.36 -9.56 30.93
CA ALA A 14 -10.21 -9.19 31.73
C ALA A 14 -9.67 -7.84 31.21
N SER A 15 -9.18 -6.98 32.13
CA SER A 15 -8.58 -5.70 31.75
C SER A 15 -7.67 -5.89 30.53
N PRO A 16 -7.81 -5.07 29.47
CA PRO A 16 -7.05 -5.27 28.24
C PRO A 16 -5.56 -5.35 28.60
N PRO A 17 -4.83 -6.39 28.13
CA PRO A 17 -3.40 -6.48 28.35
C PRO A 17 -2.74 -5.21 27.81
N SER A 18 -1.73 -4.68 28.52
CA SER A 18 -1.11 -3.37 28.23
C SER A 18 -0.95 -3.12 26.73
N ALA A 19 -1.63 -2.10 26.22
CA ALA A 19 -1.70 -1.80 24.80
C ALA A 19 -0.31 -1.42 24.25
N ASP A 20 0.28 -2.31 23.45
CA ASP A 20 1.51 -2.06 22.73
C ASP A 20 1.19 -1.33 21.41
N PHE A 21 0.86 -0.05 21.51
CA PHE A 21 0.55 0.79 20.34
C PHE A 21 1.76 0.95 19.42
N LYS A 22 1.49 0.96 18.11
CA LYS A 22 2.50 0.91 17.05
C LYS A 22 2.38 2.10 16.12
N LYS A 23 3.44 2.34 15.33
CA LYS A 23 3.52 3.48 14.40
C LYS A 23 2.36 3.51 13.38
N TRP A 24 1.84 2.36 12.98
CA TRP A 24 0.68 2.24 12.07
C TRP A 24 -0.68 2.51 12.73
N HIS A 25 -0.72 2.74 14.04
CA HIS A 25 -1.89 3.25 14.78
C HIS A 25 -1.94 4.78 14.80
N ARG A 26 -0.99 5.50 14.19
CA ARG A 26 -1.02 6.97 14.15
C ARG A 26 -2.04 7.52 13.14
N PRO A 27 -2.60 8.72 13.34
CA PRO A 27 -3.60 9.33 12.45
C PRO A 27 -3.17 9.44 10.98
N ARG A 28 -1.87 9.65 10.71
CA ARG A 28 -1.31 9.68 9.35
C ARG A 28 -1.63 8.42 8.55
N LYS A 29 -1.56 7.24 9.19
CA LYS A 29 -1.86 5.98 8.53
C LYS A 29 -3.36 5.84 8.28
N GLN A 30 -4.20 6.38 9.16
CA GLN A 30 -5.64 6.42 8.94
C GLN A 30 -6.02 7.35 7.79
N TYR A 31 -5.34 8.49 7.63
CA TYR A 31 -5.50 9.35 6.46
C TYR A 31 -5.22 8.57 5.17
N VAL A 32 -4.08 7.87 5.12
CA VAL A 32 -3.70 7.03 3.98
C VAL A 32 -4.76 5.95 3.71
N ARG A 33 -5.26 5.26 4.74
CA ARG A 33 -6.33 4.26 4.59
C ARG A 33 -7.59 4.87 4.01
N ALA A 34 -8.02 6.02 4.51
CA ALA A 34 -9.31 6.60 4.16
C ALA A 34 -9.28 7.36 2.84
N GLU A 35 -8.42 8.36 2.76
CA GLU A 35 -8.41 9.35 1.68
C GLU A 35 -7.73 8.82 0.42
N HIS A 36 -6.81 7.85 0.56
CA HIS A 36 -6.09 7.28 -0.58
C HIS A 36 -6.56 5.86 -0.89
N TRP A 37 -6.31 4.90 0.01
CA TRP A 37 -6.55 3.49 -0.28
C TRP A 37 -8.04 3.17 -0.44
N GLY A 38 -8.87 3.62 0.51
CA GLY A 38 -10.31 3.42 0.48
C GLY A 38 -10.96 4.09 -0.72
N ALA A 39 -10.64 5.36 -0.96
CA ALA A 39 -11.14 6.09 -2.11
C ALA A 39 -10.83 5.40 -3.45
N GLU A 40 -9.61 4.87 -3.62
CA GLU A 40 -9.21 4.15 -4.83
C GLU A 40 -9.84 2.76 -4.93
N ILE A 41 -10.07 2.07 -3.81
CA ILE A 41 -10.84 0.81 -3.81
C ILE A 41 -12.28 1.07 -4.25
N THR A 42 -12.93 2.12 -3.72
CA THR A 42 -14.30 2.48 -4.10
C THR A 42 -14.39 2.80 -5.60
N ARG A 43 -13.42 3.56 -6.14
CA ARG A 43 -13.33 3.82 -7.60
C ARG A 43 -13.08 2.54 -8.40
N LEU A 44 -12.21 1.66 -7.91
CA LEU A 44 -11.96 0.37 -8.57
C LEU A 44 -13.23 -0.48 -8.62
N PHE A 45 -14.05 -0.50 -7.57
CA PHE A 45 -15.31 -1.22 -7.58
C PHE A 45 -16.26 -0.76 -8.68
N ASP A 46 -16.31 0.56 -8.95
CA ASP A 46 -17.12 1.11 -10.03
C ASP A 46 -16.62 0.70 -11.43
N GLU A 47 -15.35 0.29 -11.54
CA GLU A 47 -14.75 -0.15 -12.81
C GLU A 47 -14.76 -1.66 -13.03
N LEU A 48 -14.85 -2.46 -11.96
CA LEU A 48 -14.74 -3.92 -12.08
C LEU A 48 -15.99 -4.60 -12.67
N ASP A 49 -17.13 -3.89 -12.75
CA ASP A 49 -18.41 -4.30 -13.36
C ASP A 49 -18.78 -5.79 -13.13
N ASP A 50 -18.50 -6.28 -11.92
CA ASP A 50 -18.82 -7.63 -11.46
C ASP A 50 -19.13 -7.65 -9.96
N ASP A 51 -19.89 -8.65 -9.52
CA ASP A 51 -20.19 -8.89 -8.09
C ASP A 51 -19.10 -9.76 -7.42
N ALA A 52 -17.96 -9.96 -8.07
CA ALA A 52 -16.92 -10.82 -7.54
C ALA A 52 -16.33 -10.24 -6.24
N PRO A 53 -15.87 -11.07 -5.30
CA PRO A 53 -15.16 -10.56 -4.13
C PRO A 53 -13.91 -9.78 -4.52
N LEU A 54 -13.62 -8.67 -3.84
CA LEU A 54 -12.38 -7.93 -3.97
C LEU A 54 -11.21 -8.84 -3.56
N ARG A 55 -10.30 -9.14 -4.47
CA ARG A 55 -9.11 -9.94 -4.18
C ARG A 55 -8.01 -9.03 -3.67
N TYR A 56 -7.71 -9.13 -2.39
CA TYR A 56 -6.70 -8.31 -1.72
C TYR A 56 -5.49 -9.17 -1.33
N PHE A 57 -4.29 -8.63 -1.54
CA PHE A 57 -3.06 -9.17 -0.95
C PHE A 57 -2.36 -8.09 -0.14
N GLY A 58 -1.81 -8.43 1.02
CA GLY A 58 -0.97 -7.49 1.75
C GLY A 58 -0.36 -8.03 3.04
N LEU A 59 0.07 -7.10 3.89
CA LEU A 59 0.74 -7.37 5.17
C LEU A 59 -0.17 -6.88 6.32
N PRO A 60 -1.22 -7.63 6.70
CA PRO A 60 -2.31 -7.10 7.52
C PRO A 60 -1.94 -6.80 8.99
N GLY A 61 -0.81 -7.32 9.47
CA GLY A 61 -0.42 -7.28 10.88
C GLY A 61 -1.44 -7.93 11.81
N ARG A 62 -1.21 -7.81 13.11
CA ARG A 62 -2.05 -8.46 14.13
C ARG A 62 -3.48 -7.90 14.22
N ASP A 63 -3.67 -6.62 13.91
CA ASP A 63 -4.93 -5.91 14.15
C ASP A 63 -5.84 -5.85 12.91
N PHE A 64 -5.31 -6.17 11.72
CA PHE A 64 -6.06 -6.17 10.47
C PHE A 64 -6.74 -4.83 10.14
N LEU A 65 -6.19 -3.69 10.61
CA LEU A 65 -6.85 -2.38 10.52
C LEU A 65 -7.20 -1.98 9.08
N ASP A 66 -6.30 -2.27 8.14
CA ASP A 66 -6.54 -1.98 6.72
C ASP A 66 -7.77 -2.76 6.22
N ILE A 67 -7.84 -4.06 6.51
CA ILE A 67 -8.95 -4.92 6.06
C ILE A 67 -10.25 -4.54 6.78
N ARG A 68 -10.23 -4.29 8.10
CA ARG A 68 -11.41 -3.83 8.85
C ARG A 68 -11.94 -2.52 8.28
N TYR A 69 -11.05 -1.59 7.97
CA TYR A 69 -11.41 -0.35 7.29
C TYR A 69 -12.05 -0.61 5.92
N PHE A 70 -11.46 -1.45 5.08
CA PHE A 70 -12.02 -1.75 3.75
C PHE A 70 -13.35 -2.49 3.83
N VAL A 71 -13.54 -3.37 4.82
CA VAL A 71 -14.81 -4.05 5.07
C VAL A 71 -15.91 -3.03 5.40
N ARG A 72 -15.65 -2.14 6.37
CA ARG A 72 -16.66 -1.18 6.84
C ARG A 72 -16.94 -0.05 5.84
N ALA A 73 -15.92 0.45 5.16
CA ALA A 73 -16.02 1.69 4.39
C ALA A 73 -16.23 1.42 2.90
N CYS A 74 -15.60 0.40 2.33
CA CYS A 74 -15.61 0.17 0.89
C CYS A 74 -16.54 -0.99 0.51
N CYS A 75 -16.40 -2.12 1.19
CA CYS A 75 -17.15 -3.34 0.92
C CYS A 75 -18.63 -3.17 1.31
N ALA A 76 -18.91 -2.58 2.47
CA ALA A 76 -20.27 -2.33 2.93
C ALA A 76 -21.03 -1.35 2.03
N GLU A 77 -20.36 -0.28 1.55
CA GLU A 77 -20.94 0.68 0.62
C GLU A 77 -21.39 0.02 -0.69
N LYS A 78 -20.58 -0.91 -1.21
CA LYS A 78 -20.85 -1.60 -2.48
C LYS A 78 -21.58 -2.94 -2.33
N GLY A 79 -21.83 -3.41 -1.10
CA GLY A 79 -22.41 -4.73 -0.85
C GLY A 79 -21.55 -5.89 -1.35
N ARG A 80 -20.22 -5.73 -1.41
CA ARG A 80 -19.29 -6.72 -1.99
C ARG A 80 -18.42 -7.34 -0.91
N GLN A 81 -18.08 -8.62 -1.05
CA GLN A 81 -17.14 -9.27 -0.13
C GLN A 81 -15.69 -8.92 -0.45
N ILE A 82 -14.80 -9.03 0.54
CA ILE A 82 -13.34 -9.07 0.36
C ILE A 82 -12.81 -10.49 0.58
N ARG A 83 -11.97 -10.96 -0.34
CA ARG A 83 -11.14 -12.16 -0.17
C ARG A 83 -9.69 -11.73 -0.05
N PHE A 84 -9.12 -11.83 1.14
CA PHE A 84 -7.74 -11.43 1.37
C PHE A 84 -6.78 -12.61 1.54
N LEU A 85 -5.55 -12.43 1.04
CA LEU A 85 -4.38 -13.22 1.39
C LEU A 85 -3.40 -12.31 2.14
N GLY A 86 -3.04 -12.68 3.37
CA GLY A 86 -2.07 -11.95 4.17
C GLY A 86 -0.80 -12.75 4.39
N PHE A 87 0.36 -12.09 4.36
CA PHE A 87 1.60 -12.65 4.91
C PHE A 87 2.00 -11.89 6.17
N ASP A 88 2.36 -12.64 7.20
CA ASP A 88 2.83 -12.10 8.46
C ASP A 88 3.91 -12.99 9.07
N LYS A 89 5.17 -12.54 9.04
CA LYS A 89 6.32 -13.26 9.61
C LYS A 89 6.16 -13.47 11.13
N GLY A 90 5.50 -12.54 11.80
CA GLY A 90 5.24 -12.53 13.23
C GLY A 90 3.99 -13.31 13.63
N ALA A 91 3.27 -13.91 12.68
CA ALA A 91 2.08 -14.71 12.97
C ALA A 91 2.41 -15.85 13.94
N GLU A 92 1.90 -15.77 15.16
CA GLU A 92 1.87 -16.91 16.08
C GLU A 92 0.93 -18.00 15.53
N GLU A 93 1.17 -19.26 15.91
CA GLU A 93 0.28 -20.39 15.55
C GLU A 93 -1.18 -20.13 16.01
N SER A 94 -1.38 -19.24 16.97
CA SER A 94 -2.65 -18.86 17.60
C SER A 94 -3.44 -17.75 16.90
N ILE A 95 -3.01 -17.21 15.74
CA ILE A 95 -3.80 -16.17 15.03
C ILE A 95 -5.23 -16.64 14.71
N GLU A 96 -5.43 -17.95 14.51
CA GLU A 96 -6.75 -18.53 14.28
C GLU A 96 -7.64 -18.57 15.53
N ASP A 97 -7.04 -18.56 16.73
CA ASP A 97 -7.75 -18.60 18.01
C ASP A 97 -7.88 -17.22 18.67
N ASP A 98 -7.24 -16.18 18.11
CA ASP A 98 -7.31 -14.81 18.64
C ASP A 98 -8.70 -14.20 18.38
N PRO A 99 -9.52 -13.95 19.42
CA PRO A 99 -10.88 -13.43 19.26
C PRO A 99 -10.91 -12.03 18.64
N GLY A 100 -9.83 -11.25 18.75
CA GLY A 100 -9.66 -9.94 18.13
C GLY A 100 -8.94 -9.97 16.78
N GLY A 101 -8.44 -11.15 16.38
CA GLY A 101 -7.66 -11.37 15.17
C GLY A 101 -8.49 -11.92 14.00
N LEU A 102 -7.93 -12.90 13.30
CA LEU A 102 -8.48 -13.44 12.06
C LEU A 102 -9.86 -14.09 12.25
N ALA A 103 -10.10 -14.72 13.41
CA ALA A 103 -11.37 -15.38 13.72
C ALA A 103 -12.55 -14.40 13.77
N SER A 104 -12.35 -13.22 14.36
CA SER A 104 -13.39 -12.16 14.38
C SER A 104 -13.69 -11.68 12.97
N LEU A 105 -12.65 -11.43 12.18
CA LEU A 105 -12.79 -10.91 10.83
C LEU A 105 -13.51 -11.90 9.90
N ARG A 106 -13.18 -13.20 9.98
CA ARG A 106 -13.82 -14.26 9.17
C ARG A 106 -15.31 -14.47 9.50
N ARG A 107 -15.80 -14.01 10.65
CA ARG A 107 -17.24 -14.06 10.99
C ARG A 107 -18.05 -12.94 10.36
N HIS A 108 -17.38 -11.90 9.83
CA HIS A 108 -18.05 -10.81 9.15
C HIS A 108 -18.60 -11.28 7.79
N GLU A 109 -19.87 -10.95 7.47
CA GLU A 109 -20.54 -11.43 6.26
C GLU A 109 -19.87 -10.97 4.96
N LEU A 110 -19.25 -9.79 4.99
CA LEU A 110 -18.48 -9.23 3.89
C LEU A 110 -17.04 -9.77 3.79
N VAL A 111 -16.63 -10.71 4.65
CA VAL A 111 -15.33 -11.37 4.55
C VAL A 111 -15.52 -12.76 3.97
N HIS A 112 -14.91 -12.99 2.80
CA HIS A 112 -15.02 -14.25 2.11
C HIS A 112 -14.31 -15.38 2.90
N SER A 113 -14.93 -16.55 2.98
CA SER A 113 -14.46 -17.69 3.79
C SER A 113 -13.06 -18.21 3.42
N ARG A 114 -12.66 -18.05 2.15
CA ARG A 114 -11.30 -18.34 1.65
C ARG A 114 -10.23 -17.30 2.01
N SER A 115 -10.54 -16.31 2.84
CA SER A 115 -9.53 -15.36 3.30
C SER A 115 -8.57 -16.03 4.28
N ALA A 116 -7.27 -15.80 4.13
CA ALA A 116 -6.25 -16.50 4.89
C ALA A 116 -5.04 -15.62 5.19
N VAL A 117 -4.34 -15.94 6.28
CA VAL A 117 -3.02 -15.38 6.61
C VAL A 117 -2.05 -16.54 6.77
N PHE A 118 -0.88 -16.41 6.14
CA PHE A 118 0.19 -17.39 6.27
C PHE A 118 1.40 -16.76 6.94
N ARG A 119 2.08 -17.56 7.76
CA ARG A 119 3.36 -17.19 8.37
C ARG A 119 4.47 -17.28 7.33
N GLN A 120 4.58 -16.26 6.49
CA GLN A 120 5.51 -16.16 5.38
C GLN A 120 6.10 -14.76 5.32
N GLN A 121 7.23 -14.62 4.64
CA GLN A 121 7.82 -13.32 4.34
C GLN A 121 7.52 -12.93 2.89
N LEU A 122 7.44 -11.62 2.64
CA LEU A 122 7.14 -11.13 1.30
C LEU A 122 8.27 -11.46 0.30
N GLU A 123 9.51 -11.42 0.77
CA GLU A 123 10.72 -11.73 0.01
C GLU A 123 10.72 -13.15 -0.55
N ASP A 124 10.05 -14.08 0.14
CA ASP A 124 9.94 -15.47 -0.29
C ASP A 124 9.12 -15.64 -1.57
N LEU A 125 8.35 -14.61 -1.99
CA LEU A 125 7.67 -14.58 -3.29
C LEU A 125 8.65 -14.67 -4.47
N GLY A 126 9.89 -14.19 -4.29
CA GLY A 126 10.92 -14.28 -5.32
C GLY A 126 11.32 -15.74 -5.62
N ASN A 127 11.10 -16.66 -4.68
CA ASN A 127 11.33 -18.08 -4.85
C ASN A 127 10.04 -18.78 -5.30
N VAL A 128 9.95 -19.15 -6.58
CA VAL A 128 8.76 -19.79 -7.16
C VAL A 128 8.39 -21.09 -6.44
N GLY A 129 9.36 -21.82 -5.89
CA GLY A 129 9.13 -23.08 -5.16
C GLY A 129 8.79 -22.91 -3.68
N SER A 130 8.74 -21.69 -3.15
CA SER A 130 8.37 -21.45 -1.75
C SER A 130 6.87 -21.61 -1.53
N LEU A 131 6.48 -21.90 -0.28
CA LEU A 131 5.07 -21.91 0.13
C LEU A 131 4.42 -20.54 -0.11
N ALA A 132 5.13 -19.44 0.17
CA ALA A 132 4.69 -18.09 -0.17
C ALA A 132 4.37 -17.95 -1.66
N GLY A 133 5.27 -18.41 -2.53
CA GLY A 133 5.08 -18.37 -3.98
C GLY A 133 3.91 -19.22 -4.45
N GLU A 134 3.71 -20.40 -3.88
CA GLU A 134 2.58 -21.28 -4.16
C GLU A 134 1.25 -20.64 -3.74
N GLU A 135 1.12 -20.20 -2.48
CA GLU A 135 -0.09 -19.57 -1.97
C GLU A 135 -0.45 -18.31 -2.75
N PHE A 136 0.54 -17.48 -3.08
CA PHE A 136 0.33 -16.27 -3.87
C PHE A 136 -0.21 -16.58 -5.27
N ARG A 137 0.32 -17.60 -5.96
CA ARG A 137 -0.17 -18.03 -7.28
C ARG A 137 -1.57 -18.67 -7.22
N ASN A 138 -1.86 -19.43 -6.17
CA ASN A 138 -3.13 -20.13 -6.00
C ASN A 138 -4.29 -19.18 -5.64
N ASN A 139 -3.98 -18.05 -5.01
CA ASN A 139 -4.99 -17.07 -4.60
C ASN A 139 -5.11 -15.86 -5.54
N GLY A 140 -4.05 -15.54 -6.30
CA GLY A 140 -4.07 -14.44 -7.26
C GLY A 140 -4.69 -14.79 -8.63
N PRO A 141 -4.67 -13.85 -9.59
CA PRO A 141 -4.21 -12.47 -9.44
C PRO A 141 -5.13 -11.63 -8.54
N PHE A 142 -4.61 -10.52 -8.04
CA PHE A 142 -5.24 -9.66 -7.03
C PHE A 142 -5.74 -8.34 -7.64
N ASP A 143 -6.81 -7.79 -7.09
CA ASP A 143 -7.36 -6.48 -7.44
C ASP A 143 -6.58 -5.37 -6.74
N VAL A 144 -6.16 -5.64 -5.50
CA VAL A 144 -5.39 -4.73 -4.66
C VAL A 144 -4.21 -5.48 -4.06
N ILE A 145 -3.03 -4.87 -4.15
CA ILE A 145 -1.80 -5.33 -3.51
C ILE A 145 -1.32 -4.21 -2.60
N ASN A 146 -1.20 -4.46 -1.30
CA ASN A 146 -0.73 -3.49 -0.32
C ASN A 146 0.59 -3.93 0.29
N LEU A 147 1.65 -3.21 -0.05
CA LEU A 147 3.01 -3.45 0.42
C LEU A 147 3.39 -2.35 1.42
N ASP A 148 3.45 -2.71 2.69
CA ASP A 148 3.94 -1.83 3.74
C ASP A 148 5.40 -2.19 4.07
N LEU A 149 6.34 -1.50 3.43
CA LEU A 149 7.77 -1.79 3.43
C LEU A 149 8.50 -0.78 4.32
N CYS A 150 8.05 -0.68 5.57
CA CYS A 150 8.57 0.25 6.58
C CYS A 150 10.06 0.05 6.91
N ASP A 151 10.61 -1.15 6.71
CA ASP A 151 12.06 -1.43 6.86
C ASP A 151 12.87 -1.10 5.58
N GLY A 152 12.21 -0.57 4.55
CA GLY A 152 12.80 -0.11 3.29
C GLY A 152 12.87 -1.20 2.21
N ILE A 153 12.36 -0.90 1.00
CA ILE A 153 12.54 -1.74 -0.21
C ILE A 153 14.02 -1.96 -0.55
N ALA A 154 14.82 -0.95 -0.24
CA ALA A 154 16.14 -0.79 -0.77
C ALA A 154 17.24 -1.20 0.22
N GLY A 155 16.94 -1.79 1.38
CA GLY A 155 17.97 -2.23 2.34
C GLY A 155 18.84 -3.41 1.85
N VAL A 156 18.42 -4.13 0.81
CA VAL A 156 19.09 -5.34 0.30
C VAL A 156 19.52 -5.14 -1.16
N SER A 157 20.70 -5.66 -1.51
CA SER A 157 21.24 -5.62 -2.88
C SER A 157 20.27 -6.28 -3.87
N PRO A 158 19.97 -5.68 -5.04
CA PRO A 158 19.06 -6.26 -6.03
C PRO A 158 19.62 -7.50 -6.74
N PHE A 159 20.87 -7.89 -6.43
CA PHE A 159 21.51 -9.11 -6.91
C PHE A 159 21.30 -10.31 -5.97
N SER A 160 20.59 -10.16 -4.86
CA SER A 160 20.15 -11.34 -4.11
C SER A 160 18.98 -11.99 -4.86
N ASP A 161 19.09 -13.29 -5.14
CA ASP A 161 17.96 -14.10 -5.66
C ASP A 161 16.76 -14.09 -4.70
N HIS A 162 17.00 -13.71 -3.44
CA HIS A 162 16.05 -13.61 -2.34
C HIS A 162 16.00 -12.18 -1.83
N GLY A 163 15.05 -11.36 -2.30
CA GLY A 163 14.93 -9.98 -1.88
C GLY A 163 13.68 -9.29 -2.40
N MET A 164 13.42 -8.08 -1.92
CA MET A 164 12.21 -7.33 -2.26
C MET A 164 12.04 -7.12 -3.77
N TYR A 165 13.15 -6.93 -4.50
CA TYR A 165 13.11 -6.78 -5.96
C TYR A 165 12.60 -8.02 -6.69
N SER A 166 12.99 -9.23 -6.25
CA SER A 166 12.49 -10.48 -6.86
C SER A 166 11.03 -10.72 -6.48
N ALA A 167 10.62 -10.37 -5.26
CA ALA A 167 9.21 -10.39 -4.85
C ALA A 167 8.34 -9.46 -5.70
N VAL A 168 8.77 -8.20 -5.92
CA VAL A 168 8.04 -7.26 -6.79
C VAL A 168 7.94 -7.80 -8.22
N LYS A 169 9.03 -8.36 -8.78
CA LYS A 169 8.96 -9.01 -10.11
C LYS A 169 7.94 -10.17 -10.14
N ALA A 170 7.91 -11.01 -9.10
CA ALA A 170 6.96 -12.12 -8.99
C ALA A 170 5.50 -11.61 -8.92
N ILE A 171 5.26 -10.51 -8.20
CA ILE A 171 3.98 -9.82 -8.17
C ILE A 171 3.54 -9.42 -9.58
N PHE A 172 4.37 -8.66 -10.30
CA PHE A 172 4.02 -8.20 -11.65
C PHE A 172 3.85 -9.36 -12.64
N ALA A 173 4.68 -10.40 -12.54
CA ALA A 173 4.55 -11.60 -13.37
C ALA A 173 3.20 -12.30 -13.18
N LEU A 174 2.67 -12.35 -11.94
CA LEU A 174 1.34 -12.89 -11.68
C LEU A 174 0.23 -11.93 -12.17
N GLN A 175 0.40 -10.64 -11.91
CA GLN A 175 -0.57 -9.60 -12.28
C GLN A 175 -0.71 -9.44 -13.80
N ASN A 176 0.32 -9.80 -14.59
CA ASN A 176 0.26 -9.83 -16.06
C ASN A 176 -0.83 -10.76 -16.64
N ARG A 177 -1.45 -11.62 -15.81
CA ARG A 177 -2.60 -12.44 -16.20
C ARG A 177 -3.92 -11.68 -16.19
N ARG A 178 -3.92 -10.42 -15.73
CA ARG A 178 -5.14 -9.62 -15.60
C ARG A 178 -5.51 -8.92 -16.89
N SER A 179 -6.80 -8.94 -17.19
CA SER A 179 -7.43 -8.16 -18.27
C SER A 179 -8.11 -6.88 -17.76
N ARG A 180 -8.11 -6.65 -16.45
CA ARG A 180 -8.78 -5.51 -15.78
C ARG A 180 -7.80 -4.76 -14.86
N PRO A 181 -8.08 -3.48 -14.55
CA PRO A 181 -7.21 -2.67 -13.71
C PRO A 181 -6.93 -3.31 -12.34
N TRP A 182 -5.79 -2.93 -11.74
CA TRP A 182 -5.45 -3.29 -10.36
C TRP A 182 -4.64 -2.19 -9.69
N LEU A 183 -4.65 -2.22 -8.35
CA LEU A 183 -4.00 -1.22 -7.50
C LEU A 183 -2.80 -1.80 -6.77
N LEU A 184 -1.73 -1.02 -6.71
CA LEU A 184 -0.61 -1.21 -5.81
C LEU A 184 -0.59 -0.06 -4.81
N PHE A 185 -0.77 -0.39 -3.54
CA PHE A 185 -0.47 0.50 -2.42
C PHE A 185 0.93 0.18 -1.94
N LEU A 186 1.78 1.19 -1.87
CA LEU A 186 3.16 1.04 -1.42
C LEU A 186 3.47 2.10 -0.39
N THR A 187 3.84 1.68 0.82
CA THR A 187 4.39 2.56 1.85
C THR A 187 5.85 2.16 2.08
N THR A 188 6.79 3.11 1.98
CA THR A 188 8.22 2.81 2.13
C THR A 188 9.01 4.02 2.64
N ARG A 189 10.12 3.75 3.30
CA ARG A 189 11.14 4.75 3.64
C ARG A 189 11.78 5.32 2.38
N VAL A 190 12.06 6.62 2.40
CA VAL A 190 12.66 7.38 1.28
C VAL A 190 13.85 8.24 1.69
N ASP A 191 14.26 8.17 2.96
CA ASP A 191 15.46 8.80 3.47
C ASP A 191 16.74 8.07 3.04
N ALA A 192 17.85 8.81 2.99
CA ALA A 192 19.11 8.31 2.46
C ALA A 192 19.67 7.08 3.20
N ASP A 193 19.36 6.94 4.49
CA ASP A 193 19.87 5.86 5.34
C ASP A 193 19.17 4.52 5.11
N ASN A 194 17.94 4.53 4.59
CA ASN A 194 17.14 3.32 4.36
C ASN A 194 17.06 2.89 2.88
N VAL A 195 17.73 3.63 1.99
CA VAL A 195 17.85 3.28 0.57
C VAL A 195 19.29 2.87 0.28
N ALA A 196 19.54 1.59 -0.04
CA ALA A 196 20.90 1.14 -0.33
C ALA A 196 21.51 1.98 -1.46
N PRO A 197 22.81 2.31 -1.35
CA PRO A 197 23.50 3.14 -2.34
C PRO A 197 23.34 2.67 -3.78
N PHE A 198 23.34 1.35 -4.00
CA PHE A 198 23.13 0.77 -5.33
C PHE A 198 21.72 1.02 -5.86
N ALA A 199 20.69 0.75 -5.06
CA ALA A 199 19.30 1.02 -5.43
C ALA A 199 19.08 2.49 -5.76
N ARG A 200 19.68 3.39 -4.97
CA ARG A 200 19.68 4.83 -5.22
C ARG A 200 20.35 5.18 -6.54
N ALA A 201 21.49 4.58 -6.85
CA ALA A 201 22.21 4.81 -8.11
C ALA A 201 21.39 4.35 -9.32
N GLU A 202 20.74 3.19 -9.24
CA GLU A 202 19.85 2.70 -10.29
C GLU A 202 18.60 3.57 -10.44
N MET A 203 17.96 3.98 -9.34
CA MET A 203 16.83 4.92 -9.40
C MET A 203 17.24 6.25 -10.05
N MET A 204 18.45 6.74 -9.77
CA MET A 204 18.99 7.93 -10.39
C MET A 204 19.30 7.72 -11.88
N SER A 205 19.82 6.55 -12.27
CA SER A 205 20.10 6.26 -13.68
C SER A 205 18.81 6.30 -14.51
N LEU A 206 17.69 5.81 -13.98
CA LEU A 206 16.37 5.91 -14.62
C LEU A 206 15.94 7.35 -14.87
N ILE A 207 16.18 8.25 -13.90
CA ILE A 207 15.89 9.68 -14.06
C ILE A 207 16.78 10.27 -15.17
N VAL A 208 18.07 9.97 -15.16
CA VAL A 208 19.04 10.44 -16.17
C VAL A 208 18.67 9.94 -17.56
N ASP A 209 18.23 8.69 -17.69
CA ASP A 209 17.81 8.11 -18.96
C ASP A 209 16.61 8.86 -19.54
N ASN A 210 15.57 9.15 -18.75
CA ASN A 210 14.46 9.97 -19.25
C ASN A 210 14.84 11.42 -19.46
N PHE A 211 15.77 11.96 -18.67
CA PHE A 211 16.28 13.31 -18.91
C PHE A 211 16.89 13.44 -20.31
N ARG A 212 17.51 12.38 -20.83
CA ARG A 212 18.09 12.33 -22.18
C ARG A 212 17.09 12.02 -23.28
N THR A 213 16.04 11.27 -22.98
CA THR A 213 15.17 10.64 -23.99
C THR A 213 13.73 11.17 -24.02
N CYS A 214 13.30 11.90 -23.00
CA CYS A 214 11.91 12.36 -22.84
C CYS A 214 11.87 13.86 -22.50
N PRO A 215 11.75 14.75 -23.51
CA PRO A 215 11.70 16.20 -23.30
C PRO A 215 10.55 16.65 -22.38
N ASP A 216 9.39 15.98 -22.45
CA ASP A 216 8.24 16.30 -21.60
C ASP A 216 8.52 15.99 -20.12
N PHE A 217 9.27 14.91 -19.84
CA PHE A 217 9.72 14.61 -18.49
C PHE A 217 10.68 15.68 -17.96
N VAL A 218 11.64 16.13 -18.78
CA VAL A 218 12.57 17.20 -18.40
C VAL A 218 11.81 18.47 -18.06
N LYS A 219 10.87 18.86 -18.92
CA LYS A 219 10.02 20.03 -18.72
C LYS A 219 9.25 19.93 -17.40
N ALA A 220 8.61 18.80 -17.14
CA ALA A 220 7.87 18.57 -15.90
C ALA A 220 8.79 18.60 -14.66
N LEU A 221 9.96 17.95 -14.73
CA LEU A 221 10.93 17.93 -13.63
C LEU A 221 11.42 19.34 -13.29
N MET A 222 11.76 20.14 -14.30
CA MET A 222 12.18 21.53 -14.09
C MET A 222 11.06 22.42 -13.54
N GLN A 223 9.82 22.20 -14.00
CA GLN A 223 8.67 23.00 -13.59
C GLN A 223 8.24 22.71 -12.14
N TYR A 224 8.09 21.43 -11.80
CA TYR A 224 7.46 21.00 -10.55
C TYR A 224 8.46 20.68 -9.44
N THR A 225 9.73 20.43 -9.79
CA THR A 225 10.77 20.08 -8.83
C THR A 225 12.04 20.94 -8.95
N PRO A 226 11.94 22.29 -9.08
CA PRO A 226 13.09 23.16 -9.32
C PRO A 226 14.16 23.09 -8.22
N GLY A 227 13.76 22.73 -6.98
CA GLY A 227 14.64 22.57 -5.82
C GLY A 227 15.13 21.13 -5.56
N ALA A 228 14.84 20.20 -6.46
CA ALA A 228 15.30 18.81 -6.39
C ALA A 228 16.64 18.58 -7.10
N LEU A 229 17.13 19.59 -7.84
CA LEU A 229 18.49 19.60 -8.37
C LEU A 229 19.42 20.29 -7.36
N PRO A 230 20.68 19.83 -7.20
CA PRO A 230 21.60 20.41 -6.24
C PRO A 230 21.80 21.91 -6.52
N GLY A 231 21.68 22.73 -5.48
CA GLY A 231 22.07 24.13 -5.52
C GLY A 231 23.58 24.30 -5.72
N SER A 232 24.05 25.55 -5.79
CA SER A 232 25.48 25.85 -5.92
C SER A 232 26.34 25.33 -4.76
N ASP A 233 25.73 25.04 -3.61
CA ASP A 233 26.35 24.45 -2.42
C ASP A 233 26.14 22.92 -2.30
N GLY A 234 25.48 22.31 -3.28
CA GLY A 234 25.15 20.89 -3.29
C GLY A 234 23.99 20.48 -2.37
N SER A 235 23.36 21.42 -1.67
CA SER A 235 22.20 21.16 -0.83
C SER A 235 20.92 20.98 -1.65
N LEU A 236 20.02 20.12 -1.16
CA LEU A 236 18.69 19.91 -1.75
C LEU A 236 17.65 20.49 -0.80
N SER A 237 16.81 21.39 -1.32
CA SER A 237 15.71 21.98 -0.54
C SER A 237 14.60 20.97 -0.20
N ARG A 238 14.52 19.86 -0.94
CA ARG A 238 13.56 18.77 -0.75
C ARG A 238 14.22 17.43 -1.06
N PRO A 239 15.03 16.86 -0.15
CA PRO A 239 15.84 15.68 -0.42
C PRO A 239 15.02 14.42 -0.69
N HIS A 240 13.76 14.36 -0.26
CA HIS A 240 12.84 13.24 -0.52
C HIS A 240 12.33 13.16 -1.96
N VAL A 241 12.36 14.27 -2.72
CA VAL A 241 11.73 14.35 -4.06
C VAL A 241 12.40 13.40 -5.05
N LEU A 242 13.73 13.44 -5.19
CA LEU A 242 14.43 12.58 -6.16
C LEU A 242 14.30 11.09 -5.84
N PRO A 243 14.43 10.62 -4.58
CA PRO A 243 14.13 9.24 -4.21
C PRO A 243 12.72 8.80 -4.61
N VAL A 244 11.70 9.62 -4.35
CA VAL A 244 10.30 9.28 -4.70
C VAL A 244 10.11 9.26 -6.22
N VAL A 245 10.65 10.25 -6.96
CA VAL A 245 10.62 10.25 -8.43
C VAL A 245 11.29 8.99 -8.99
N GLY A 246 12.46 8.63 -8.47
CA GLY A 246 13.22 7.44 -8.88
C GLY A 246 12.46 6.14 -8.60
N LEU A 247 11.81 6.03 -7.43
CA LEU A 247 10.95 4.91 -7.08
C LEU A 247 9.74 4.79 -8.02
N CYS A 248 9.04 5.89 -8.27
CA CYS A 248 7.93 5.95 -9.22
C CYS A 248 8.39 5.57 -10.64
N LYS A 249 9.58 6.02 -11.06
CA LYS A 249 10.18 5.66 -12.34
C LYS A 249 10.51 4.17 -12.45
N TRP A 250 11.03 3.58 -11.38
CA TRP A 250 11.30 2.15 -11.34
C TRP A 250 10.03 1.33 -11.48
N LEU A 251 8.98 1.65 -10.70
CA LEU A 251 7.68 0.98 -10.79
C LEU A 251 7.02 1.18 -12.16
N LEU A 252 7.12 2.38 -12.73
CA LEU A 252 6.67 2.65 -14.10
C LEU A 252 7.38 1.75 -15.11
N LYS A 253 8.72 1.63 -15.02
CA LYS A 253 9.49 0.79 -15.94
C LYS A 253 9.10 -0.69 -15.86
N ILE A 254 8.82 -1.18 -14.65
CA ILE A 254 8.27 -2.54 -14.48
C ILE A 254 6.88 -2.62 -15.12
N GLY A 255 5.97 -1.69 -14.81
CA GLY A 255 4.61 -1.69 -15.37
C GLY A 255 4.58 -1.69 -16.90
N VAL A 256 5.38 -0.82 -17.52
CA VAL A 256 5.54 -0.74 -18.98
C VAL A 256 6.08 -2.05 -19.56
N SER A 257 7.02 -2.72 -18.89
CA SER A 257 7.54 -4.01 -19.35
C SER A 257 6.49 -5.15 -19.36
N TYR A 258 5.38 -4.95 -18.64
CA TYR A 258 4.21 -5.84 -18.64
C TYR A 258 3.00 -5.23 -19.38
N GLU A 259 3.23 -4.25 -20.26
CA GLU A 259 2.17 -3.62 -21.08
C GLU A 259 1.03 -2.98 -20.27
N PHE A 260 1.35 -2.44 -19.08
CA PHE A 260 0.41 -1.65 -18.28
C PHE A 260 0.58 -0.15 -18.53
N ASP A 261 -0.53 0.56 -18.73
CA ASP A 261 -0.58 1.99 -18.43
C ASP A 261 -0.49 2.18 -16.92
N VAL A 262 0.29 3.18 -16.47
CA VAL A 262 0.56 3.40 -15.05
C VAL A 262 0.09 4.80 -14.64
N LEU A 263 -0.85 4.83 -13.73
CA LEU A 263 -1.39 6.04 -13.12
C LEU A 263 -0.90 6.17 -11.69
N PHE A 264 -0.78 7.40 -11.20
CA PHE A 264 -0.41 7.74 -9.81
C PHE A 264 -1.56 8.53 -9.17
N PRO A 265 -2.66 7.87 -8.73
CA PRO A 265 -3.85 8.59 -8.27
C PRO A 265 -3.64 9.39 -6.99
N ALA A 266 -2.75 8.93 -6.11
CA ALA A 266 -2.50 9.58 -4.83
C ALA A 266 -1.06 9.35 -4.34
N LEU A 267 -0.50 10.36 -3.68
CA LEU A 267 0.83 10.33 -3.07
C LEU A 267 0.81 11.14 -1.78
N SER A 268 1.30 10.56 -0.70
CA SER A 268 1.55 11.24 0.57
C SER A 268 2.99 11.09 1.01
N ILE A 269 3.48 12.10 1.72
CA ILE A 269 4.76 12.08 2.42
C ILE A 269 4.53 12.44 3.89
N TYR A 270 5.32 11.86 4.79
CA TYR A 270 5.26 12.17 6.21
C TYR A 270 6.49 11.64 6.96
N ARG A 271 6.61 12.02 8.23
CA ARG A 271 7.66 11.55 9.13
C ARG A 271 7.22 10.35 9.98
N VAL A 272 8.10 9.36 10.09
CA VAL A 272 7.91 8.22 11.00
C VAL A 272 8.12 8.62 12.45
N VAL A 273 9.11 9.47 12.72
CA VAL A 273 9.48 9.94 14.05
C VAL A 273 9.42 11.47 14.06
N ASN A 274 8.88 12.07 15.13
CA ASN A 274 8.79 13.51 15.31
C ASN A 274 10.15 14.14 15.70
N SER A 275 11.25 13.71 15.08
CA SER A 275 12.53 14.40 15.14
C SER A 275 12.59 15.34 13.93
N GLY A 276 12.70 16.66 14.15
CA GLY A 276 12.71 17.66 13.07
C GLY A 276 13.58 17.25 11.87
N GLY A 277 13.14 17.60 10.66
CA GLY A 277 13.78 17.18 9.41
C GLY A 277 12.77 17.00 8.28
N ASP A 278 13.27 16.54 7.14
CA ASP A 278 12.46 16.24 5.94
C ASP A 278 11.61 14.98 6.11
N PRO A 279 10.49 14.85 5.39
CA PRO A 279 9.71 13.62 5.31
C PRO A 279 10.59 12.41 4.92
N ASP A 280 10.46 11.31 5.69
CA ASP A 280 11.26 10.09 5.54
C ASP A 280 10.44 8.87 5.09
N MET A 281 9.12 9.03 4.95
CA MET A 281 8.18 8.01 4.49
C MET A 281 7.36 8.54 3.31
N ALA A 282 7.13 7.68 2.32
CA ALA A 282 6.20 7.93 1.23
C ALA A 282 5.13 6.84 1.18
N SER A 283 3.89 7.23 0.95
CA SER A 283 2.78 6.32 0.64
C SER A 283 2.23 6.63 -0.74
N LEU A 284 2.30 5.63 -1.62
CA LEU A 284 1.99 5.70 -3.03
C LEU A 284 0.77 4.85 -3.33
N VAL A 285 -0.13 5.38 -4.15
CA VAL A 285 -1.11 4.56 -4.87
C VAL A 285 -0.74 4.57 -6.34
N LEU A 286 -0.58 3.38 -6.92
CA LEU A 286 -0.39 3.18 -8.34
C LEU A 286 -1.54 2.35 -8.88
N LYS A 287 -2.06 2.76 -10.03
CA LYS A 287 -3.07 2.00 -10.76
C LYS A 287 -2.50 1.53 -12.09
N PHE A 288 -2.58 0.23 -12.32
CA PHE A 288 -2.10 -0.42 -13.52
C PHE A 288 -3.29 -0.83 -14.39
N VAL A 289 -3.33 -0.34 -15.62
CA VAL A 289 -4.40 -0.62 -16.58
C VAL A 289 -3.83 -1.47 -17.71
N PRO A 290 -4.25 -2.75 -17.83
CA PRO A 290 -3.80 -3.62 -18.92
C PRO A 290 -4.19 -3.06 -20.29
N GLN A 291 -3.24 -2.98 -21.21
CA GLN A 291 -3.57 -2.66 -22.59
C GLN A 291 -4.21 -3.89 -23.25
N VAL A 292 -5.50 -3.80 -23.57
CA VAL A 292 -6.22 -4.86 -24.25
C VAL A 292 -5.68 -4.99 -25.68
N ARG A 293 -5.13 -6.16 -26.01
CA ARG A 293 -4.67 -6.48 -27.36
C ARG A 293 -5.89 -6.59 -28.28
N ALA A 294 -6.07 -5.61 -29.16
CA ALA A 294 -7.02 -5.74 -30.25
C ALA A 294 -6.52 -6.85 -31.20
N VAL A 295 -7.20 -8.00 -31.19
CA VAL A 295 -7.00 -9.03 -32.21
C VAL A 295 -7.81 -8.59 -33.42
N SER A 296 -7.15 -8.02 -34.43
CA SER A 296 -7.79 -7.80 -35.72
C SER A 296 -8.03 -9.17 -36.36
N GLN A 297 -9.30 -9.57 -36.47
CA GLN A 297 -9.69 -10.76 -37.23
C GLN A 297 -9.86 -10.39 -38.70
N ASP A 298 -8.74 -10.35 -39.43
CA ASP A 298 -8.79 -10.54 -40.88
C ASP A 298 -8.33 -11.97 -41.17
N ARG A 299 -9.28 -12.84 -41.54
CA ARG A 299 -9.07 -14.23 -42.00
C ARG A 299 -8.62 -15.29 -40.97
N GLY A 300 -9.00 -15.15 -39.69
CA GLY A 300 -8.75 -16.20 -38.69
C GLY A 300 -7.30 -16.33 -38.22
N LEU A 301 -6.43 -15.38 -38.59
CA LEU A 301 -5.09 -15.23 -38.04
C LEU A 301 -5.07 -14.03 -37.09
N PRO A 302 -4.54 -14.17 -35.86
CA PRO A 302 -4.43 -13.04 -34.94
C PRO A 302 -3.36 -12.07 -35.44
N ILE A 303 -3.77 -11.03 -36.19
CA ILE A 303 -2.92 -9.87 -36.48
C ILE A 303 -3.19 -8.84 -35.36
N GLY A 304 -2.72 -9.15 -34.16
CA GLY A 304 -2.68 -8.17 -33.07
C GLY A 304 -1.33 -7.48 -33.07
N ARG A 305 -1.27 -6.18 -33.37
CA ARG A 305 -0.07 -5.38 -33.14
C ARG A 305 -0.16 -4.89 -31.69
N ALA A 306 0.79 -5.30 -30.85
CA ALA A 306 0.91 -4.74 -29.51
C ALA A 306 1.09 -3.22 -29.63
N ILE A 307 0.20 -2.45 -29.00
CA ILE A 307 0.41 -1.01 -28.83
C ILE A 307 1.44 -0.91 -27.71
N ALA A 308 2.66 -0.51 -28.05
CA ALA A 308 3.69 -0.28 -27.05
C ALA A 308 3.23 0.84 -26.12
N VAL A 309 3.31 0.61 -24.81
CA VAL A 309 3.00 1.64 -23.82
C VAL A 309 4.03 2.78 -23.97
N ASP A 310 3.53 4.01 -24.07
CA ASP A 310 4.37 5.20 -24.13
C ASP A 310 4.91 5.52 -22.73
N GLU A 311 6.13 5.05 -22.45
CA GLU A 311 6.81 5.32 -21.18
C GLU A 311 6.99 6.83 -20.94
N CYS A 312 7.29 7.61 -21.99
CA CYS A 312 7.59 9.03 -21.86
C CYS A 312 6.34 9.81 -21.42
N LYS A 313 5.19 9.50 -22.01
CA LYS A 313 3.89 10.05 -21.61
C LYS A 313 3.63 9.86 -20.10
N TRP A 314 3.84 8.66 -19.58
CA TRP A 314 3.59 8.37 -18.18
C TRP A 314 4.68 8.92 -17.26
N ALA A 315 5.95 8.89 -17.71
CA ALA A 315 7.07 9.45 -16.97
C ALA A 315 6.87 10.93 -16.71
N ALA A 316 6.43 11.70 -17.71
CA ALA A 316 6.24 13.14 -17.62
C ALA A 316 5.23 13.57 -16.54
N ARG A 317 4.33 12.67 -16.10
CA ARG A 317 3.36 12.95 -15.03
C ARG A 317 3.93 12.77 -13.61
N ILE A 318 5.04 12.06 -13.46
CA ILE A 318 5.62 11.74 -12.15
C ILE A 318 6.07 13.01 -11.40
N PRO A 319 6.82 13.96 -12.00
CA PRO A 319 7.26 15.15 -11.26
C PRO A 319 6.11 15.98 -10.71
N GLU A 320 5.02 16.11 -11.48
CA GLU A 320 3.80 16.79 -11.02
C GLU A 320 3.16 16.04 -9.85
N ALA A 321 2.99 14.73 -9.95
CA ALA A 321 2.42 13.91 -8.89
C ALA A 321 3.24 13.97 -7.58
N VAL A 322 4.57 13.97 -7.69
CA VAL A 322 5.47 14.08 -6.52
C VAL A 322 5.44 15.49 -5.93
N ALA A 323 5.37 16.53 -6.76
CA ALA A 323 5.28 17.91 -6.26
C ALA A 323 3.93 18.21 -5.61
N GLY A 324 2.85 17.58 -6.09
CA GLY A 324 1.50 17.64 -5.52
C GLY A 324 1.25 16.64 -4.39
N ALA A 325 2.27 15.99 -3.86
CA ALA A 325 2.16 15.07 -2.75
C ALA A 325 1.57 15.75 -1.51
N THR A 326 0.64 15.08 -0.83
CA THR A 326 0.07 15.58 0.42
C THR A 326 1.06 15.34 1.57
N ASP A 327 1.56 16.43 2.17
CA ASP A 327 2.33 16.36 3.42
C ASP A 327 1.37 16.14 4.60
N LEU A 328 1.35 14.91 5.13
CA LEU A 328 0.42 14.57 6.22
C LEU A 328 0.85 15.18 7.56
N ASP A 329 2.11 15.56 7.72
CA ASP A 329 2.52 16.29 8.92
C ASP A 329 1.94 17.70 8.91
N GLU A 330 1.97 18.37 7.76
CA GLU A 330 1.37 19.70 7.59
C GLU A 330 -0.16 19.64 7.73
N VAL A 331 -0.82 18.66 7.11
CA VAL A 331 -2.28 18.49 7.22
C VAL A 331 -2.71 18.31 8.67
N LEU A 332 -2.07 17.40 9.41
CA LEU A 332 -2.46 17.15 10.80
C LEU A 332 -2.08 18.28 11.76
N ALA A 333 -1.09 19.10 11.42
CA ALA A 333 -0.71 20.28 12.21
C ALA A 333 -1.62 21.49 11.94
N SER A 334 -2.15 21.62 10.72
CA SER A 334 -2.92 22.80 10.29
C SER A 334 -4.44 22.59 10.31
N ASP A 335 -4.93 21.35 10.22
CA ASP A 335 -6.35 21.01 10.21
C ASP A 335 -6.72 20.12 11.42
N GLU A 336 -7.09 20.78 12.51
CA GLU A 336 -7.54 20.16 13.75
C GLU A 336 -8.77 19.27 13.56
N ILE A 337 -9.70 19.68 12.68
CA ILE A 337 -10.95 18.93 12.45
C ILE A 337 -10.62 17.60 11.77
N THR A 338 -9.76 17.63 10.75
CA THR A 338 -9.28 16.42 10.09
C THR A 338 -8.49 15.56 11.07
N ARG A 339 -7.62 16.14 11.90
CA ARG A 339 -6.86 15.37 12.91
C ARG A 339 -7.77 14.61 13.87
N GLU A 340 -8.73 15.31 14.49
CA GLU A 340 -9.64 14.68 15.46
C GLU A 340 -10.56 13.63 14.84
N ARG A 341 -11.01 13.84 13.60
CA ARG A 341 -11.76 12.81 12.85
C ARG A 341 -10.92 11.54 12.68
N LEU A 342 -9.66 11.66 12.24
CA LEU A 342 -8.80 10.51 12.01
C LEU A 342 -8.43 9.77 13.30
N ILE A 343 -8.27 10.51 14.41
CA ILE A 343 -8.11 9.93 15.75
C ILE A 343 -9.35 9.10 16.10
N ALA A 344 -10.55 9.68 15.96
CA ALA A 344 -11.81 8.98 16.26
C ALA A 344 -11.98 7.72 15.40
N GLU A 345 -11.76 7.81 14.09
CA GLU A 345 -11.83 6.64 13.19
C GLU A 345 -10.80 5.56 13.56
N THR A 346 -9.60 5.95 14.00
CA THR A 346 -8.58 4.99 14.43
C THR A 346 -8.98 4.30 15.73
N VAL A 347 -9.54 5.05 16.69
CA VAL A 347 -10.09 4.51 17.93
C VAL A 347 -11.16 3.47 17.64
N GLU A 348 -12.11 3.76 16.76
CA GLU A 348 -13.16 2.82 16.39
C GLU A 348 -12.58 1.48 15.90
N LEU A 349 -11.63 1.54 14.97
CA LEU A 349 -10.99 0.33 14.42
C LEU A 349 -10.21 -0.46 15.49
N LEU A 350 -9.53 0.24 16.40
CA LEU A 350 -8.75 -0.37 17.48
C LEU A 350 -9.68 -1.02 18.52
N VAL A 351 -10.73 -0.33 18.95
CA VAL A 351 -11.71 -0.84 19.91
C VAL A 351 -12.46 -2.05 19.35
N GLU A 352 -12.75 -2.08 18.05
CA GLU A 352 -13.35 -3.23 17.36
C GLU A 352 -12.53 -4.52 17.50
N THR A 353 -11.21 -4.42 17.67
CA THR A 353 -10.35 -5.59 17.92
C THR A 353 -10.56 -6.18 19.32
N GLY A 354 -11.16 -5.44 20.26
CA GLY A 354 -11.29 -5.82 21.66
C GLY A 354 -9.99 -5.81 22.47
N ARG A 355 -8.88 -5.32 21.88
CA ARG A 355 -7.55 -5.28 22.53
C ARG A 355 -7.16 -3.91 23.08
N TYR A 356 -7.81 -2.85 22.61
CA TYR A 356 -7.43 -1.47 22.91
C TYR A 356 -8.60 -0.72 23.53
N ALA A 357 -8.28 0.18 24.46
CA ALA A 357 -9.23 1.16 25.00
C ALA A 357 -8.99 2.54 24.40
N GLU A 358 -10.05 3.34 24.25
CA GLU A 358 -9.96 4.70 23.72
C GLU A 358 -9.06 5.58 24.59
N GLU A 359 -9.22 5.52 25.91
CA GLU A 359 -8.48 6.37 26.84
C GLU A 359 -6.97 6.09 26.77
N ASP A 360 -6.59 4.82 26.66
CA ASP A 360 -5.20 4.39 26.54
C ASP A 360 -4.57 4.89 25.23
N TYR A 361 -5.33 4.84 24.12
CA TYR A 361 -4.86 5.33 22.81
C TYR A 361 -4.64 6.84 22.81
N ARG A 362 -5.59 7.61 23.35
CA ARG A 362 -5.46 9.07 23.44
C ARG A 362 -4.29 9.47 24.33
N LYS A 363 -4.08 8.75 25.43
CA LYS A 363 -2.91 8.97 26.30
C LYS A 363 -1.61 8.70 25.56
N TRP A 364 -1.52 7.57 24.84
CA TRP A 364 -0.34 7.23 24.03
C TRP A 364 -0.05 8.26 22.95
N LEU A 365 -1.07 8.76 22.24
CA LEU A 365 -0.90 9.83 21.26
C LEU A 365 -0.32 11.11 21.88
N ALA A 366 -0.84 11.52 23.04
CA ALA A 366 -0.33 12.71 23.72
C ALA A 366 1.15 12.56 24.13
N GLU A 367 1.58 11.36 24.53
CA GLU A 367 2.97 11.08 24.94
C GLU A 367 3.97 11.10 23.77
N ILE A 368 3.54 10.77 22.55
CA ILE A 368 4.43 10.73 21.37
C ILE A 368 4.42 12.03 20.54
N GLU A 369 3.49 12.93 20.84
CA GLU A 369 3.37 14.26 20.22
C GLU A 369 4.09 15.36 21.01
N THR A 370 4.32 15.14 22.32
CA THR A 370 5.31 15.88 23.13
C THR A 370 6.73 15.46 22.80
#